data_AF-A0A7C2N5R8-F1
#
_entry.id   AF-A0A7C2N5R8-F1
#
_cell.length_a   1.000
_cell.length_b   1.000
_cell.length_c   1.000
_cell.angle_alpha   90.00
_cell.angle_beta   90.00
_cell.angle_gamma   90.00
#
_symmetry.space_group_name_H-M   'P 1'
#
loop_
_entity.id
_entity.type
_entity.pdbx_description
1 polymer ?
#
loop_
_entity_poly.entity_id
_entity_poly.type
_entity_poly.pdbx_seq_one_letter_code
_entity_poly.pdbx_strand_id
1 'polypeptide(L)'
;MGREVNRRNFKVSKVTKAREVELKSLASEVSDRLPGAHRVKIKSLDATTGNPSLVASESAPAEKGNYIERTLNHVTRISRALGFTETQPTEFVAAPNIQETSSGGTVLPVVWTCRPVISKREILVKQCLGISL
;
A
#
# COMPACT_ATOMS: atom_id res chain seq x y z
N MET A 1 21.30 8.71 27.79
CA MET A 1 20.52 8.64 26.52
C MET A 1 21.13 7.57 25.63
N GLY A 2 20.49 6.40 25.51
CA GLY A 2 20.96 5.35 24.61
C GLY A 2 20.43 5.58 23.19
N ARG A 3 21.31 5.65 22.20
CA ARG A 3 20.91 5.57 20.78
C ARG A 3 20.63 4.10 20.48
N GLU A 4 19.38 3.78 20.16
CA GLU A 4 19.05 2.45 19.66
C GLU A 4 19.62 2.28 18.25
N VAL A 5 20.58 1.37 18.11
CA VAL A 5 21.22 1.07 16.81
C VAL A 5 20.42 -0.02 16.13
N ASN A 6 19.77 0.32 15.02
CA ASN A 6 19.08 -0.65 14.18
C ASN A 6 20.09 -1.62 13.55
N ARG A 7 20.07 -2.89 13.98
CA ARG A 7 21.02 -3.93 13.55
C ARG A 7 20.68 -4.58 12.21
N ARG A 8 19.64 -4.13 11.49
CA ARG A 8 19.25 -4.72 10.21
C ARG A 8 20.35 -4.50 9.17
N ASN A 9 20.65 -5.55 8.40
CA ASN A 9 21.59 -5.45 7.30
C ASN A 9 20.92 -4.88 6.05
N PHE A 10 21.10 -3.58 5.81
CA PHE A 10 20.56 -2.88 4.64
C PHE A 10 21.40 -3.06 3.37
N LYS A 11 22.53 -3.77 3.43
CA LYS A 11 23.41 -4.00 2.26
C LYS A 11 22.85 -5.06 1.29
N VAL A 12 21.91 -5.88 1.74
CA VAL A 12 21.32 -6.96 0.94
C VAL A 12 19.91 -6.53 0.53
N SER A 13 19.69 -6.38 -0.78
CA SER A 13 18.36 -6.13 -1.32
C SER A 13 17.48 -7.36 -1.15
N LYS A 14 16.27 -7.16 -0.62
CA LYS A 14 15.21 -8.18 -0.58
C LYS A 14 14.39 -8.23 -1.87
N VAL A 15 14.62 -7.30 -2.81
CA VAL A 15 13.95 -7.29 -4.11
C VAL A 15 14.56 -8.38 -4.99
N THR A 16 13.83 -9.47 -5.15
CA THR A 16 14.16 -10.52 -6.13
C THR A 16 13.44 -10.25 -7.45
N LYS A 17 14.02 -10.71 -8.57
CA LYS A 17 13.36 -10.62 -9.89
C LYS A 17 11.99 -11.31 -9.89
N ALA A 18 11.87 -12.43 -9.18
CA ALA A 18 10.60 -13.15 -9.03
C ALA A 18 9.54 -12.28 -8.34
N ARG A 19 9.91 -11.58 -7.26
CA ARG A 19 9.01 -10.68 -6.53
C ARG A 19 8.59 -9.48 -7.38
N GLU A 20 9.52 -8.93 -8.17
CA GLU A 20 9.21 -7.85 -9.09
C GLU A 20 8.21 -8.27 -10.16
N VAL A 21 8.38 -9.46 -10.75
CA VAL A 21 7.46 -10.01 -11.77
C VAL A 21 6.09 -10.28 -11.16
N GLU A 22 6.03 -10.88 -9.98
CA GLU A 22 4.78 -11.13 -9.25
C GLU A 22 4.00 -9.83 -9.01
N LEU A 23 4.65 -8.82 -8.43
CA LEU A 23 4.02 -7.53 -8.13
C LEU A 23 3.57 -6.80 -9.40
N LYS A 24 4.35 -6.85 -10.48
CA LYS A 24 3.95 -6.28 -11.78
C LYS A 24 2.74 -7.02 -12.37
N SER A 25 2.68 -8.34 -12.24
CA SER A 25 1.53 -9.13 -12.67
C SER A 25 0.27 -8.77 -11.88
N LEU A 26 0.40 -8.62 -10.56
CA LEU A 26 -0.72 -8.19 -9.70
C LEU A 26 -1.20 -6.78 -10.07
N ALA A 27 -0.30 -5.86 -10.37
CA ALA A 27 -0.66 -4.52 -10.83
C ALA A 27 -1.40 -4.54 -12.19
N SER A 28 -1.02 -5.44 -13.10
CA SER A 28 -1.75 -5.66 -14.35
C SER A 28 -3.14 -6.22 -14.11
N GLU A 29 -3.27 -7.27 -13.29
CA GLU A 29 -4.56 -7.89 -12.95
C GLU A 29 -5.51 -6.87 -12.29
N VAL A 30 -5.00 -6.02 -11.41
CA VAL A 30 -5.77 -4.93 -10.80
C VAL A 30 -6.18 -3.89 -11.84
N SER A 31 -5.29 -3.56 -12.79
CA SER A 31 -5.60 -2.63 -13.88
C SER A 31 -6.76 -3.11 -14.74
N ASP A 32 -6.80 -4.41 -15.05
CA ASP A 32 -7.87 -5.01 -15.88
C ASP A 32 -9.25 -4.95 -15.20
N ARG A 33 -9.28 -4.85 -13.87
CA ARG A 33 -10.51 -4.74 -13.08
C ARG A 33 -10.96 -3.31 -12.85
N LEU A 34 -10.16 -2.32 -13.24
CA LEU A 34 -10.49 -0.91 -13.05
C LEU A 34 -11.31 -0.39 -14.24
N PRO A 35 -12.29 0.49 -13.99
CA PRO A 35 -13.14 1.01 -15.06
C PRO A 35 -12.37 1.97 -15.98
N GLY A 36 -12.65 1.87 -17.29
CA GLY A 36 -12.15 2.79 -18.30
C GLY A 36 -10.69 2.53 -18.69
N ALA A 37 -9.93 3.60 -18.91
CA ALA A 37 -8.52 3.53 -19.30
C ALA A 37 -7.56 3.54 -18.09
N HIS A 38 -8.08 3.30 -16.89
CA HIS A 38 -7.34 3.39 -15.64
C HIS A 38 -6.29 2.28 -15.53
N ARG A 39 -5.01 2.65 -15.40
CA ARG A 39 -3.90 1.70 -15.25
C ARG A 39 -3.12 1.95 -13.97
N VAL A 40 -2.75 0.87 -13.29
CA VAL A 40 -1.90 0.89 -12.10
C VAL A 40 -0.54 0.31 -12.46
N LYS A 41 0.52 1.06 -12.17
CA LYS A 41 1.90 0.65 -12.44
C LYS A 41 2.77 0.82 -11.20
N ILE A 42 3.58 -0.19 -10.93
CA ILE A 42 4.61 -0.10 -9.90
C ILE A 42 5.82 0.62 -10.50
N LYS A 43 6.13 1.82 -9.98
CA LYS A 43 7.24 2.65 -10.44
C LYS A 43 8.54 2.29 -9.73
N SER A 44 8.47 1.95 -8.44
CA SER A 44 9.65 1.59 -7.66
C SER A 44 9.29 0.60 -6.55
N LEU A 45 10.29 -0.22 -6.20
CA LEU A 45 10.24 -1.16 -5.08
C LEU A 45 11.19 -0.68 -4.00
N ASP A 46 10.84 -0.93 -2.75
CA ASP A 46 11.71 -0.71 -1.61
C ASP A 46 12.69 -1.90 -1.47
N ALA A 47 13.99 -1.62 -1.57
CA ALA A 47 15.04 -2.63 -1.50
C ALA A 47 15.09 -3.36 -0.14
N THR A 48 14.59 -2.75 0.93
CA THR A 48 14.72 -3.27 2.30
C THR A 48 13.58 -4.22 2.69
N THR A 49 12.40 -4.03 2.11
CA THR A 49 11.18 -4.79 2.39
C THR A 49 10.74 -5.66 1.21
N GLY A 50 11.14 -5.34 -0.02
CA GLY A 50 10.67 -6.02 -1.23
C GLY A 50 9.23 -5.64 -1.62
N ASN A 51 8.67 -4.60 -0.98
CA ASN A 51 7.34 -4.09 -1.26
C ASN A 51 7.39 -2.90 -2.23
N PRO A 52 6.27 -2.57 -2.89
CA PRO A 52 6.17 -1.34 -3.69
C PRO A 52 6.44 -0.10 -2.84
N SER A 53 7.38 0.74 -3.26
CA SER A 53 7.60 2.07 -2.65
C SER A 53 6.84 3.17 -3.37
N LEU A 54 6.58 3.00 -4.66
CA LEU A 54 5.77 3.92 -5.44
C LEU A 54 4.89 3.15 -6.42
N VAL A 55 3.58 3.39 -6.31
CA VAL A 55 2.58 2.91 -7.26
C VAL A 55 1.93 4.11 -7.91
N ALA A 56 2.02 4.18 -9.24
CA ALA A 56 1.39 5.21 -10.05
C ALA A 56 0.04 4.71 -10.57
N SER A 57 -0.93 5.60 -10.49
CA SER A 57 -2.29 5.42 -10.98
C SER A 57 -2.46 6.38 -12.17
N GLU A 58 -2.46 5.84 -13.39
CA GLU A 58 -2.45 6.59 -14.65
C GLU A 58 -3.85 6.54 -15.30
N SER A 59 -4.24 7.64 -15.97
CA SER A 59 -5.52 7.74 -16.72
C SER A 59 -6.78 7.46 -15.88
N ALA A 60 -6.73 7.73 -14.57
CA ALA A 60 -7.91 7.71 -13.72
C ALA A 60 -8.88 8.85 -14.12
N PRO A 61 -10.20 8.61 -14.15
CA PRO A 61 -11.18 9.66 -14.45
C PRO A 61 -11.06 10.84 -13.48
N ALA A 62 -10.90 12.05 -14.04
CA ALA A 62 -10.90 13.28 -13.28
C ALA A 62 -12.33 13.63 -12.89
N GLU A 63 -12.63 13.59 -11.60
CA GLU A 63 -13.93 13.94 -11.02
C GLU A 63 -13.67 14.78 -9.78
N LYS A 64 -14.48 15.81 -9.59
CA LYS A 64 -14.36 16.77 -8.48
C LYS A 64 -15.26 16.33 -7.33
N GLY A 65 -14.74 16.46 -6.10
CA GLY A 65 -15.48 16.08 -4.89
C GLY A 65 -15.31 14.60 -4.49
N ASN A 66 -15.86 14.25 -3.31
CA ASN A 66 -15.76 12.92 -2.68
C ASN A 66 -14.34 12.34 -2.63
N TYR A 67 -13.33 13.18 -2.44
CA TYR A 67 -11.93 12.77 -2.46
C TYR A 67 -11.62 11.68 -1.43
N ILE A 68 -12.19 11.77 -0.23
CA ILE A 68 -11.98 10.78 0.84
C ILE A 68 -12.48 9.40 0.40
N GLU A 69 -13.77 9.29 0.06
CA GLU A 69 -14.39 8.02 -0.29
C GLU A 69 -13.76 7.40 -1.55
N ARG A 70 -13.51 8.21 -2.57
CA ARG A 70 -12.86 7.75 -3.80
C ARG A 70 -11.43 7.27 -3.54
N THR A 71 -10.68 7.97 -2.70
CA THR A 71 -9.32 7.54 -2.33
C THR A 71 -9.37 6.23 -1.54
N LEU A 72 -10.25 6.11 -0.54
CA LEU A 72 -10.39 4.90 0.26
C LEU A 72 -10.81 3.70 -0.60
N ASN A 73 -11.79 3.88 -1.48
CA ASN A 73 -12.24 2.84 -2.42
C ASN A 73 -11.11 2.46 -3.38
N HIS A 74 -10.37 3.45 -3.91
CA HIS A 74 -9.25 3.20 -4.81
C HIS A 74 -8.14 2.41 -4.12
N VAL A 75 -7.66 2.85 -2.96
CA VAL A 75 -6.59 2.20 -2.19
C VAL A 75 -6.99 0.78 -1.78
N THR A 76 -8.27 0.57 -1.41
CA THR A 76 -8.81 -0.75 -1.09
C THR A 76 -8.77 -1.68 -2.32
N ARG A 77 -9.19 -1.19 -3.50
CA ARG A 77 -9.16 -1.96 -4.75
C ARG A 77 -7.75 -2.32 -5.21
N ILE A 78 -6.78 -1.43 -5.03
CA ILE A 78 -5.38 -1.66 -5.44
C ILE A 78 -4.53 -2.31 -4.36
N SER A 79 -5.11 -2.70 -3.22
CA SER A 79 -4.39 -3.25 -2.06
C SER A 79 -3.45 -4.42 -2.41
N ARG A 80 -3.87 -5.33 -3.30
CA ARG A 80 -3.00 -6.42 -3.78
C ARG A 80 -1.76 -5.90 -4.53
N ALA A 81 -1.92 -4.84 -5.32
CA ALA A 81 -0.80 -4.20 -6.03
C ALA A 81 0.13 -3.42 -5.10
N LEU A 82 -0.33 -3.04 -3.90
CA LEU A 82 0.50 -2.50 -2.82
C LEU A 82 1.26 -3.59 -2.04
N GLY A 83 1.04 -4.86 -2.38
CA GLY A 83 1.69 -6.01 -1.74
C GLY A 83 0.95 -6.54 -0.51
N PHE A 84 -0.29 -6.10 -0.25
CA PHE A 84 -1.13 -6.69 0.79
C PHE A 84 -1.68 -8.04 0.33
N THR A 85 -1.82 -8.97 1.28
CA THR A 85 -2.44 -10.29 1.04
C THR A 85 -3.95 -10.20 1.25
N GLU A 86 -4.72 -11.07 0.60
CA GLU A 86 -6.20 -11.09 0.74
C GLU A 86 -6.67 -11.35 2.17
N THR A 87 -5.84 -12.00 2.98
CA THR A 87 -6.13 -12.33 4.37
C THR A 87 -5.82 -11.18 5.35
N GLN A 88 -5.18 -10.09 4.90
CA GLN A 88 -4.89 -8.95 5.75
C GLN A 88 -6.09 -7.99 5.79
N PRO A 89 -6.60 -7.62 6.98
CA PRO A 89 -7.61 -6.58 7.09
C PRO A 89 -7.01 -5.24 6.64
N THR A 90 -7.42 -4.77 5.48
CA THR A 90 -7.02 -3.48 4.92
C THR A 90 -7.96 -2.39 5.41
N GLU A 91 -7.80 -1.98 6.66
CA GLU A 91 -8.45 -0.78 7.18
C GLU A 91 -7.60 0.44 6.81
N PHE A 92 -8.16 1.30 5.96
CA PHE A 92 -7.55 2.56 5.56
C PHE A 92 -8.35 3.71 6.18
N VAL A 93 -7.64 4.68 6.74
CA VAL A 93 -8.22 5.89 7.32
C VAL A 93 -7.60 7.10 6.63
N ALA A 94 -8.47 7.94 6.05
CA ALA A 94 -8.08 9.21 5.49
C ALA A 94 -7.66 10.18 6.61
N ALA A 95 -6.57 10.89 6.41
CA ALA A 95 -6.24 12.03 7.26
C ALA A 95 -7.28 13.15 7.04
N PRO A 96 -7.61 13.94 8.08
CA PRO A 96 -8.57 15.03 7.97
C PRO A 96 -8.08 16.19 7.10
N ASN A 97 -6.76 16.30 6.90
CA ASN A 97 -6.15 17.41 6.19
C ASN A 97 -5.92 17.05 4.71
N ILE A 98 -6.72 17.68 3.85
CA ILE A 98 -6.54 17.65 2.40
C ILE A 98 -5.50 18.71 2.04
N GLN A 99 -4.50 18.35 1.25
CA GLN A 99 -3.49 19.28 0.75
C GLN A 99 -3.75 19.61 -0.71
N GLU A 100 -3.68 20.88 -1.08
CA GLU A 100 -3.74 21.31 -2.47
C GLU A 100 -2.35 21.75 -2.94
N THR A 101 -1.96 21.27 -4.12
CA THR A 101 -0.72 21.68 -4.76
C THR A 101 -0.94 22.97 -5.55
N SER A 102 0.11 23.75 -5.75
CA SER A 102 0.06 24.97 -6.57
C SER A 102 -0.39 24.74 -8.02
N SER A 103 -0.29 23.51 -8.51
CA SER A 103 -0.80 23.05 -9.80
C SER A 103 -2.30 22.73 -9.82
N GLY A 104 -3.02 22.93 -8.70
CA GLY A 104 -4.43 22.59 -8.55
C GLY A 104 -4.72 21.11 -8.33
N GLY A 105 -3.69 20.32 -7.96
CA GLY A 105 -3.84 18.91 -7.60
C GLY A 105 -4.22 18.76 -6.13
N THR A 106 -5.00 17.71 -5.82
CA THR A 106 -5.41 17.41 -4.45
C THR A 106 -4.68 16.16 -3.96
N VAL A 107 -4.00 16.29 -2.83
CA VAL A 107 -3.29 15.20 -2.14
C VAL A 107 -4.02 14.89 -0.85
N LEU A 108 -4.38 13.62 -0.69
CA LEU A 108 -5.08 13.12 0.49
C LEU A 108 -4.23 12.05 1.18
N PRO A 109 -3.59 12.36 2.32
CA PRO A 109 -2.82 11.37 3.05
C PRO A 109 -3.75 10.29 3.61
N VAL A 110 -3.36 9.02 3.46
CA VAL A 110 -4.10 7.88 4.00
C VAL A 110 -3.16 7.05 4.86
N VAL A 111 -3.65 6.63 6.03
CA VAL A 111 -2.93 5.76 6.95
C VAL A 111 -3.59 4.39 6.96
N TRP A 112 -2.79 3.34 6.87
CA TRP A 112 -3.24 1.97 7.09
C TRP A 112 -3.16 1.63 8.58
N THR A 113 -4.21 1.04 9.13
CA THR A 113 -4.28 0.65 10.54
C THR A 113 -4.41 -0.87 10.70
N CYS A 114 -3.40 -1.56 11.24
CA CYS A 114 -3.52 -2.96 11.70
C CYS A 114 -4.27 -2.93 13.05
N ARG A 115 -5.61 -2.94 13.04
CA ARG A 115 -6.35 -3.20 14.29
C ARG A 115 -6.23 -4.69 14.61
N PRO A 116 -5.74 -5.07 15.81
CA PRO A 116 -5.84 -6.47 16.23
C PRO A 116 -7.32 -6.79 16.39
N VAL A 117 -7.80 -7.79 15.64
CA VAL A 117 -9.11 -8.38 15.86
C VAL A 117 -9.09 -9.02 17.25
N ILE A 118 -9.59 -8.30 18.26
CA ILE A 118 -9.87 -8.88 19.57
C ILE A 118 -11.17 -9.68 19.41
N SER A 119 -11.06 -10.83 18.74
CA SER A 119 -12.06 -11.89 18.87
C SER A 119 -11.75 -12.60 20.17
N LYS A 120 -12.70 -12.61 21.10
CA LYS A 120 -12.68 -13.42 22.32
C LYS A 120 -12.62 -14.90 21.94
N ARG A 121 -11.41 -15.40 21.67
CA ARG A 121 -10.94 -16.79 21.80
C ARG A 121 -9.51 -16.81 21.29
N GLU A 122 -8.61 -16.82 22.26
CA GLU A 122 -7.36 -17.58 22.27
C GLU A 122 -6.68 -17.91 20.93
N ILE A 123 -5.44 -17.42 20.83
CA ILE A 123 -4.30 -18.04 20.15
C ILE A 123 -4.30 -17.93 18.61
N LEU A 124 -3.79 -16.81 18.08
CA LEU A 124 -2.57 -16.77 17.26
C LEU A 124 -2.22 -15.32 16.86
N VAL A 125 -1.74 -14.51 17.82
CA VAL A 125 -1.12 -13.21 17.49
C VAL A 125 0.28 -13.49 16.93
N LYS A 126 0.38 -13.78 15.63
CA LYS A 126 1.67 -13.94 14.95
C LYS A 126 1.79 -13.28 13.57
N GLN A 127 0.79 -12.52 13.09
CA GLN A 127 0.81 -12.01 11.71
C GLN A 127 0.90 -10.49 11.51
N CYS A 128 0.72 -9.60 12.51
CA CYS A 128 0.93 -8.15 12.28
C CYS A 128 2.43 -7.72 12.39
N LEU A 129 3.37 -8.58 12.76
CA LEU A 129 4.80 -8.25 12.75
C LEU A 129 5.59 -9.29 11.96
N GLY A 130 6.06 -8.89 10.78
CA GLY A 130 7.15 -9.57 10.07
C GLY A 130 8.48 -9.48 10.84
N ILE A 131 8.51 -10.02 12.06
CA ILE A 131 9.69 -10.32 12.84
C ILE A 131 9.84 -11.84 12.79
N SER A 132 10.64 -12.33 11.85
CA SER A 132 11.32 -13.61 12.05
C SER A 132 12.39 -13.39 13.11
N LEU A 133 12.22 -14.04 14.26
CA LEU A 133 13.31 -14.38 15.17
C LEU A 133 14.24 -15.38 14.50
#